data_AF-A0A9D4TSX4-F1
#
_entry.id   AF-A0A9D4TSX4-F1
#
_cell.length_a   1.000
_cell.length_b   1.000
_cell.length_c   1.000
_cell.angle_alpha   90.00
_cell.angle_beta   90.00
_cell.angle_gamma   90.00
#
_symmetry.space_group_name_H-M   'P 1'
#
loop_
_entity.id
_entity.type
_entity.pdbx_description
1 polymer ?
#
loop_
_entity_poly.entity_id
_entity_poly.type
_entity_poly.pdbx_seq_one_letter_code
_entity_poly.pdbx_strand_id
1 'polypeptide(L)'
;MGLLLWPAGEPPPGSIAQLPPPLRRLHAGLRSLPPVADVAAQPLVLGPWCWAAPLWGNLYFCSPNFPTGIDHDFIDFSAAGVTSLGQLLHLEQAVAAAPGGAAYALVWTTMLGRYAAFASRFYAVERLAALLAALPPAWVHAARAAAAELADGLLQPPALADALAVLLPRLGWAHPALPAPLLLSSLTVRHGTSLLTSPTATRRAAQYFTPFGLLADAAAPAPAAVVQAVLARLWRVRWENCHKEPFWRLVCDAVPTASRLHMDQPCQCGGAPADRRHHFWTCPVARGVVDSIAGELTARQLLPSPLAAAHIWLAAAPAGVHGGVWDVVSLAAVAAMDHGRRRMYAMSLAPPPLPPLVPVCLRSARARFWTLLTDFVALRCAPASWQAHLPPGHPFIYFDAAAATFKVALPAAAAPPL
;
A
#
# COMPACT_ATOMS: atom_id res chain seq x y z
N MET A 1 1.84 -0.55 -25.41
CA MET A 1 2.99 -0.78 -24.50
C MET A 1 3.73 0.52 -24.16
N GLY A 2 3.93 1.45 -25.11
CA GLY A 2 4.67 2.71 -24.89
C GLY A 2 4.29 3.56 -23.68
N LEU A 3 3.00 3.69 -23.33
CA LEU A 3 2.55 4.45 -22.14
C LEU A 3 3.02 3.87 -20.79
N LEU A 4 3.61 2.67 -20.76
CA LEU A 4 4.13 2.06 -19.53
C LEU A 4 5.64 2.32 -19.36
N LEU A 5 6.31 2.75 -20.42
CA LEU A 5 7.76 2.99 -20.47
C LEU A 5 8.11 4.47 -20.67
N TRP A 6 7.24 5.22 -21.36
CA TRP A 6 7.48 6.61 -21.75
C TRP A 6 7.42 7.61 -20.58
N PRO A 7 8.31 8.62 -20.47
CA PRO A 7 8.30 9.59 -19.37
C PRO A 7 6.97 10.35 -19.22
N ALA A 8 6.49 10.51 -17.98
CA ALA A 8 5.30 11.31 -17.72
C ALA A 8 5.64 12.81 -17.83
N GLY A 9 5.06 13.49 -18.82
CA GLY A 9 5.25 14.94 -19.04
C GLY A 9 5.79 15.28 -20.43
N GLU A 10 6.33 14.30 -21.12
CA GLU A 10 6.79 14.42 -22.50
C GLU A 10 5.68 14.04 -23.49
N PRO A 11 5.66 14.63 -24.69
CA PRO A 11 4.77 14.17 -25.75
C PRO A 11 5.18 12.73 -26.13
N PRO A 12 4.24 11.82 -26.43
CA PRO A 12 4.58 10.44 -26.81
C PRO A 12 5.46 10.38 -28.06
N PRO A 13 6.19 9.27 -28.32
CA PRO A 13 7.01 9.13 -29.52
C PRO A 13 6.21 9.44 -30.79
N GLY A 14 6.76 10.27 -31.67
CA GLY A 14 6.09 10.68 -32.91
C GLY A 14 5.00 11.75 -32.74
N SER A 15 4.81 12.30 -31.54
CA SER A 15 3.93 13.44 -31.27
C SER A 15 4.71 14.64 -30.78
N ILE A 16 4.25 15.84 -31.13
CA ILE A 16 4.70 17.11 -30.54
C ILE A 16 3.75 17.61 -29.44
N ALA A 17 2.54 17.05 -29.37
CA ALA A 17 1.50 17.45 -28.43
C ALA A 17 1.55 16.59 -27.16
N GLN A 18 1.43 17.24 -26.00
CA GLN A 18 1.28 16.55 -24.72
C GLN A 18 -0.07 15.84 -24.62
N LEU A 19 -0.12 14.78 -23.81
CA LEU A 19 -1.38 14.13 -23.46
C LEU A 19 -2.34 15.13 -22.76
N PRO A 20 -3.64 15.10 -23.09
CA PRO A 20 -4.67 15.83 -22.37
C PRO A 20 -4.63 15.55 -20.86
N PRO A 21 -5.04 16.50 -19.98
CA PRO A 21 -4.87 16.37 -18.54
C PRO A 21 -5.41 15.06 -17.93
N PRO A 22 -6.59 14.52 -18.33
CA PRO A 22 -7.07 13.24 -17.82
C PRO A 22 -6.16 12.06 -18.16
N LEU A 23 -5.69 11.98 -19.41
CA LEU A 23 -4.80 10.92 -19.88
C LEU A 23 -3.40 11.05 -19.26
N ARG A 24 -2.94 12.27 -18.98
CA ARG A 24 -1.70 12.50 -18.24
C ARG A 24 -1.77 11.98 -16.80
N ARG A 25 -2.89 12.20 -16.10
CA ARG A 25 -3.10 11.64 -14.74
C ARG A 25 -3.16 10.11 -14.76
N LEU A 26 -3.85 9.54 -15.73
CA LEU A 26 -3.88 8.09 -15.93
C LEU A 26 -2.48 7.53 -16.18
N HIS A 27 -1.73 8.17 -17.08
CA HIS A 27 -0.35 7.80 -17.39
C HIS A 27 0.55 7.87 -16.14
N ALA A 28 0.47 8.95 -15.36
CA ALA A 28 1.21 9.08 -14.11
C ALA A 28 0.86 7.99 -13.09
N GLY A 29 -0.43 7.64 -12.97
CA GLY A 29 -0.90 6.54 -12.12
C GLY A 29 -0.35 5.18 -12.55
N LEU A 30 -0.37 4.88 -13.85
CA LEU A 30 0.19 3.64 -14.40
C LEU A 30 1.71 3.57 -14.20
N ARG A 31 2.43 4.68 -14.36
CA ARG A 31 3.88 4.74 -14.07
C ARG A 31 4.24 4.61 -12.60
N SER A 32 3.29 4.86 -11.71
CA SER A 32 3.51 4.66 -10.27
C SER A 32 3.44 3.18 -9.87
N LEU A 33 2.93 2.31 -10.75
CA LEU A 33 2.99 0.87 -10.56
C LEU A 33 4.45 0.39 -10.64
N PRO A 34 4.77 -0.79 -10.08
CA PRO A 34 6.04 -1.44 -10.37
C PRO A 34 6.26 -1.56 -11.90
N PRO A 35 7.50 -1.56 -12.39
CA PRO A 35 7.77 -1.73 -13.82
C PRO A 35 7.14 -3.03 -14.36
N VAL A 36 6.56 -2.95 -15.56
CA VAL A 36 6.07 -4.15 -16.27
C VAL A 36 7.26 -5.00 -16.69
N ALA A 37 7.14 -6.31 -16.53
CA ALA A 37 8.17 -7.27 -16.90
C ALA A 37 7.59 -8.42 -17.75
N ASP A 38 8.47 -9.21 -18.36
CA ASP A 38 8.13 -10.55 -18.83
C ASP A 38 7.92 -11.45 -17.61
N VAL A 39 6.69 -11.92 -17.41
CA VAL A 39 6.26 -12.75 -16.29
C VAL A 39 5.95 -14.19 -16.71
N ALA A 40 6.22 -14.57 -17.97
CA ALA A 40 5.98 -15.92 -18.43
C ALA A 40 7.04 -16.89 -17.89
N ALA A 41 6.62 -18.11 -17.55
CA ALA A 41 7.52 -19.14 -17.00
C ALA A 41 8.50 -19.69 -18.05
N GLN A 42 8.08 -19.77 -19.31
CA GLN A 42 8.92 -20.25 -20.41
C GLN A 42 9.66 -19.09 -21.07
N PRO A 43 10.92 -19.28 -21.50
CA PRO A 43 11.66 -18.28 -22.27
C PRO A 43 10.93 -17.83 -23.54
N LEU A 44 11.16 -16.58 -23.95
CA LEU A 44 10.63 -16.07 -25.20
C LEU A 44 11.33 -16.76 -26.38
N VAL A 45 10.54 -17.40 -27.25
CA VAL A 45 11.03 -17.99 -28.49
C VAL A 45 10.89 -16.97 -29.61
N LEU A 46 12.03 -16.55 -30.17
CA LEU A 46 12.07 -15.64 -31.32
C LEU A 46 11.75 -16.40 -32.61
N GLY A 47 11.11 -15.71 -33.54
CA GLY A 47 10.68 -16.30 -34.81
C GLY A 47 10.31 -15.24 -35.83
N PRO A 48 9.62 -15.61 -36.92
CA PRO A 48 9.36 -14.70 -38.02
C PRO A 48 8.57 -13.44 -37.61
N TRP A 49 7.73 -13.53 -36.58
CA TRP A 49 6.99 -12.40 -36.00
C TRP A 49 7.91 -11.26 -35.51
N CYS A 50 9.20 -11.51 -35.24
CA CYS A 50 10.18 -10.47 -34.89
C CYS A 50 10.31 -9.41 -35.98
N TRP A 51 10.02 -9.74 -37.24
CA TRP A 51 9.93 -8.77 -38.34
C TRP A 51 8.92 -7.66 -38.04
N ALA A 52 7.77 -8.00 -37.45
CA ALA A 52 6.70 -7.06 -37.12
C ALA A 52 6.82 -6.48 -35.70
N ALA A 53 7.90 -6.78 -34.98
CA ALA A 53 8.07 -6.31 -33.61
C ALA A 53 8.10 -4.78 -33.57
N PRO A 54 7.33 -4.14 -32.68
CA PRO A 54 7.38 -2.70 -32.52
C PRO A 54 8.75 -2.29 -31.97
N LEU A 55 9.33 -1.23 -32.52
CA LEU A 55 10.57 -0.64 -32.01
C LEU A 55 10.32 0.16 -30.74
N TRP A 56 9.21 0.89 -30.71
CA TRP A 56 8.90 1.86 -29.66
C TRP A 56 8.03 1.24 -28.57
N GLY A 57 8.41 1.48 -27.31
CA GLY A 57 7.72 0.97 -26.14
C GLY A 57 7.86 -0.55 -25.97
N ASN A 58 8.91 -1.15 -26.54
CA ASN A 58 9.18 -2.57 -26.45
C ASN A 58 10.15 -2.87 -25.29
N LEU A 59 9.64 -3.55 -24.26
CA LEU A 59 10.38 -3.90 -23.05
C LEU A 59 11.63 -4.76 -23.30
N TYR A 60 11.64 -5.52 -24.40
CA TYR A 60 12.76 -6.37 -24.76
C TYR A 60 13.93 -5.60 -25.39
N PHE A 61 13.74 -4.31 -25.69
CA PHE A 61 14.80 -3.42 -26.19
C PHE A 61 15.36 -2.50 -25.10
N CYS A 62 15.07 -2.79 -23.84
CA CYS A 62 15.79 -2.19 -22.71
C CYS A 62 17.15 -2.88 -22.52
N SER A 63 18.19 -2.12 -22.20
CA SER A 63 19.53 -2.61 -21.93
C SER A 63 20.23 -1.76 -20.86
N PRO A 64 21.43 -2.13 -20.36
CA PRO A 64 22.17 -1.28 -19.43
C PRO A 64 22.45 0.13 -19.96
N ASN A 65 22.62 0.27 -21.28
CA ASN A 65 22.82 1.57 -21.94
C ASN A 65 21.48 2.30 -22.18
N PHE A 66 20.38 1.55 -22.26
CA PHE A 66 19.02 2.06 -22.53
C PHE A 66 18.03 1.50 -21.49
N PRO A 67 18.13 1.90 -20.20
CA PRO A 67 17.36 1.27 -19.13
C PRO A 67 15.85 1.51 -19.23
N THR A 68 15.45 2.57 -19.94
CA THR A 68 14.04 2.94 -20.19
C THR A 68 13.57 2.59 -21.61
N GLY A 69 14.39 1.87 -22.38
CA GLY A 69 14.17 1.60 -23.80
C GLY A 69 14.88 2.59 -24.71
N ILE A 70 14.87 2.29 -26.01
CA ILE A 70 15.57 3.04 -27.07
C ILE A 70 14.79 4.26 -27.59
N ASP A 71 13.56 4.45 -27.13
CA ASP A 71 12.60 5.40 -27.72
C ASP A 71 13.09 6.85 -27.75
N HIS A 72 13.75 7.32 -26.69
CA HIS A 72 14.22 8.70 -26.59
C HIS A 72 15.44 8.95 -27.47
N ASP A 73 16.43 8.05 -27.43
CA ASP A 73 17.69 8.19 -28.15
C ASP A 73 17.55 8.03 -29.67
N PHE A 74 16.45 7.44 -30.13
CA PHE A 74 16.14 7.18 -31.54
C PHE A 74 14.78 7.75 -31.98
N ILE A 75 14.36 8.86 -31.34
CA ILE A 75 13.10 9.56 -31.63
C ILE A 75 13.00 10.06 -33.07
N ASP A 76 14.12 10.33 -33.73
CA ASP A 76 14.20 10.70 -35.14
C ASP A 76 13.58 9.63 -36.06
N PHE A 77 13.86 8.34 -35.82
CA PHE A 77 13.24 7.24 -36.58
C PHE A 77 11.73 7.16 -36.32
N SER A 78 11.31 7.35 -35.07
CA SER A 78 9.89 7.38 -34.71
C SER A 78 9.17 8.54 -35.43
N ALA A 79 9.76 9.73 -35.42
CA ALA A 79 9.25 10.91 -36.12
C ALA A 79 9.24 10.75 -37.65
N ALA A 80 10.19 9.98 -38.20
CA ALA A 80 10.24 9.64 -39.61
C ALA A 80 9.27 8.52 -40.03
N GLY A 81 8.50 7.95 -39.08
CA GLY A 81 7.48 6.93 -39.36
C GLY A 81 8.00 5.49 -39.38
N VAL A 82 9.23 5.24 -38.94
CA VAL A 82 9.76 3.87 -38.78
C VAL A 82 9.25 3.31 -37.46
N THR A 83 8.48 2.23 -37.49
CA THR A 83 7.74 1.72 -36.32
C THR A 83 8.05 0.27 -35.96
N SER A 84 8.57 -0.51 -36.90
CA SER A 84 8.86 -1.94 -36.72
C SER A 84 10.29 -2.30 -37.13
N LEU A 85 10.78 -3.42 -36.60
CA LEU A 85 12.11 -3.94 -36.93
C LEU A 85 12.25 -4.25 -38.43
N GLY A 86 11.21 -4.78 -39.07
CA GLY A 86 11.20 -5.03 -40.51
C GLY A 86 11.33 -3.76 -41.35
N GLN A 87 10.64 -2.69 -40.98
CA GLN A 87 10.80 -1.38 -41.64
C GLN A 87 12.22 -0.84 -41.50
N LEU A 88 12.84 -1.00 -40.32
CA LEU A 88 14.22 -0.60 -40.07
C LEU A 88 15.21 -1.38 -40.94
N LEU A 89 15.04 -2.70 -41.05
CA LEU A 89 15.89 -3.56 -41.89
C LEU A 89 15.71 -3.26 -43.38
N HIS A 90 14.48 -3.02 -43.81
CA HIS A 90 14.22 -2.61 -45.19
C HIS A 90 14.86 -1.25 -45.51
N LEU A 91 14.82 -0.31 -44.56
CA LEU A 91 15.48 0.98 -44.69
C LEU A 91 17.01 0.84 -44.78
N GLU A 92 17.62 -0.01 -43.94
CA GLU A 92 19.04 -0.31 -44.01
C GLU A 92 19.46 -0.81 -45.40
N GLN A 93 18.72 -1.77 -45.96
CA GLN A 93 18.96 -2.29 -47.30
C GLN A 93 18.81 -1.21 -48.38
N ALA A 94 17.75 -0.39 -48.32
CA ALA A 94 17.50 0.67 -49.29
C ALA A 94 18.58 1.76 -49.26
N VAL A 95 19.06 2.15 -48.07
CA VAL A 95 20.14 3.13 -47.93
C VAL A 95 21.48 2.56 -48.42
N ALA A 96 21.75 1.28 -48.15
CA ALA A 96 22.95 0.60 -48.64
C ALA A 96 22.95 0.49 -50.18
N ALA A 97 21.79 0.20 -50.77
CA ALA A 97 21.61 0.08 -52.22
C ALA A 97 21.59 1.41 -52.98
N ALA A 98 21.52 2.56 -52.29
CA ALA A 98 21.51 3.88 -52.91
C ALA A 98 22.96 4.41 -53.13
N PRO A 99 23.48 4.44 -54.37
CA PRO A 99 24.89 4.74 -54.66
C PRO A 99 25.25 6.24 -54.58
N GLY A 100 24.29 7.14 -54.39
CA GLY A 100 24.54 8.59 -54.36
C GLY A 100 23.34 9.42 -53.91
N GLY A 101 23.51 10.75 -53.82
CA GLY A 101 22.51 11.67 -53.25
C GLY A 101 21.15 11.63 -53.95
N ALA A 102 21.13 11.50 -55.29
CA ALA A 102 19.89 11.41 -56.05
C ALA A 102 19.10 10.13 -55.76
N ALA A 103 19.78 8.98 -55.66
CA ALA A 103 19.15 7.70 -55.30
C ALA A 103 18.66 7.70 -53.84
N TYR A 104 19.43 8.32 -52.93
CA TYR A 104 19.04 8.48 -51.54
C TYR A 104 17.84 9.40 -51.36
N ALA A 105 17.69 10.45 -52.18
CA ALA A 105 16.55 11.35 -52.12
C ALA A 105 15.20 10.63 -52.27
N LEU A 106 15.18 9.52 -53.04
CA LEU A 106 14.01 8.66 -53.14
C LEU A 106 13.72 7.97 -51.80
N VAL A 107 14.71 7.33 -51.17
CA VAL A 107 14.60 6.69 -49.85
C VAL A 107 14.15 7.69 -48.79
N TRP A 108 14.77 8.87 -48.76
CA TRP A 108 14.41 9.94 -47.82
C TRP A 108 12.95 10.39 -47.98
N THR A 109 12.46 10.44 -49.22
CA THR A 109 11.08 10.83 -49.51
C THR A 109 10.07 9.73 -49.19
N THR A 110 10.34 8.49 -49.60
CA THR A 110 9.36 7.40 -49.55
C THR A 110 9.35 6.65 -48.22
N MET A 111 10.49 6.56 -47.53
CA MET A 111 10.64 5.74 -46.32
C MET A 111 10.83 6.57 -45.04
N LEU A 112 11.31 7.81 -45.16
CA LEU A 112 11.62 8.69 -44.02
C LEU A 112 10.77 9.97 -44.01
N GLY A 113 9.76 10.06 -44.88
CA GLY A 113 8.78 11.15 -44.90
C GLY A 113 9.38 12.55 -45.07
N ARG A 114 10.56 12.67 -45.68
CA ARG A 114 11.34 13.91 -45.76
C ARG A 114 11.70 14.53 -44.40
N TYR A 115 11.80 13.71 -43.35
CA TYR A 115 12.18 14.20 -42.03
C TYR A 115 13.58 14.81 -42.06
N ALA A 116 13.72 16.05 -41.60
CA ALA A 116 14.90 16.87 -41.83
C ALA A 116 16.20 16.28 -41.24
N ALA A 117 16.11 15.55 -40.13
CA ALA A 117 17.27 14.89 -39.53
C ALA A 117 17.96 13.93 -40.52
N PHE A 118 17.20 13.27 -41.38
CA PHE A 118 17.71 12.33 -42.36
C PHE A 118 17.96 12.94 -43.76
N ALA A 119 18.10 14.27 -43.88
CA ALA A 119 18.46 14.87 -45.17
C ALA A 119 19.84 14.39 -45.68
N SER A 120 20.75 14.05 -44.77
CA SER A 120 22.07 13.50 -45.09
C SER A 120 22.05 11.96 -45.11
N ARG A 121 22.47 11.36 -46.23
CA ARG A 121 22.70 9.91 -46.34
C ARG A 121 23.70 9.41 -45.30
N PHE A 122 24.76 10.18 -45.06
CA PHE A 122 25.80 9.81 -44.10
C PHE A 122 25.22 9.68 -42.69
N TYR A 123 24.42 10.67 -42.26
CA TYR A 123 23.72 10.63 -40.98
C TYR A 123 22.78 9.42 -40.89
N ALA A 124 22.00 9.14 -41.94
CA ALA A 124 21.11 7.98 -41.95
C ALA A 124 21.88 6.66 -41.78
N VAL A 125 23.02 6.48 -42.45
CA VAL A 125 23.87 5.29 -42.31
C VAL A 125 24.39 5.15 -40.88
N GLU A 126 24.95 6.21 -40.30
CA GLU A 126 25.48 6.16 -38.92
C GLU A 126 24.37 5.89 -37.89
N ARG A 127 23.21 6.54 -38.04
CA ARG A 127 22.08 6.36 -37.14
C ARG A 127 21.45 4.98 -37.23
N LEU A 128 21.35 4.42 -38.44
CA LEU A 128 20.91 3.04 -38.65
C LEU A 128 21.84 2.05 -37.96
N ALA A 129 23.15 2.22 -38.15
CA ALA A 129 24.16 1.38 -37.49
C ALA A 129 24.06 1.48 -35.96
N ALA A 130 23.91 2.70 -35.42
CA ALA A 130 23.75 2.92 -33.99
C ALA A 130 22.47 2.28 -33.43
N LEU A 131 21.34 2.38 -34.12
CA LEU A 131 20.09 1.76 -33.70
C LEU A 131 20.16 0.24 -33.75
N LEU A 132 20.70 -0.34 -34.82
CA LEU A 132 20.86 -1.79 -34.93
C LEU A 132 21.82 -2.36 -33.87
N ALA A 133 22.87 -1.60 -33.51
CA ALA A 133 23.78 -1.97 -32.42
C ALA A 133 23.13 -1.86 -31.02
N ALA A 134 22.12 -1.01 -30.86
CA ALA A 134 21.36 -0.88 -29.61
C ALA A 134 20.36 -2.03 -29.40
N LEU A 135 19.93 -2.69 -30.47
CA LEU A 135 18.95 -3.78 -30.43
C LEU A 135 19.59 -5.13 -30.04
N PRO A 136 18.83 -6.03 -29.38
CA PRO A 136 19.33 -7.37 -29.09
C PRO A 136 19.69 -8.14 -30.37
N PRO A 137 20.91 -8.72 -30.48
CA PRO A 137 21.37 -9.38 -31.70
C PRO A 137 20.47 -10.53 -32.16
N ALA A 138 19.92 -11.30 -31.22
CA ALA A 138 19.03 -12.42 -31.52
C ALA A 138 17.73 -11.98 -32.20
N TRP A 139 17.21 -10.80 -31.85
CA TRP A 139 16.01 -10.23 -32.48
C TRP A 139 16.28 -9.75 -33.89
N VAL A 140 17.41 -9.06 -34.09
CA VAL A 140 17.86 -8.62 -35.42
C VAL A 140 18.09 -9.85 -36.32
N HIS A 141 18.73 -10.90 -35.79
CA HIS A 141 18.96 -12.14 -36.52
C HIS A 141 17.65 -12.83 -36.94
N ALA A 142 16.70 -13.00 -36.01
CA ALA A 142 15.40 -13.61 -36.32
C ALA A 142 14.61 -12.79 -37.37
N ALA A 143 14.64 -11.47 -37.27
CA ALA A 143 13.99 -10.60 -38.27
C ALA A 143 14.69 -10.65 -39.63
N ARG A 144 16.03 -10.74 -39.69
CA ARG A 144 16.76 -10.92 -40.95
C ARG A 144 16.48 -12.29 -41.60
N ALA A 145 16.35 -13.34 -40.81
CA ALA A 145 15.95 -14.66 -41.30
C ALA A 145 14.54 -14.60 -41.92
N ALA A 146 13.60 -13.94 -41.25
CA ALA A 146 12.26 -13.69 -41.80
C ALA A 146 12.32 -12.89 -43.11
N ALA A 147 13.19 -11.88 -43.20
CA ALA A 147 13.39 -11.09 -44.41
C ALA A 147 13.82 -11.95 -45.63
N ALA A 148 14.70 -12.93 -45.40
CA ALA A 148 15.14 -13.86 -46.44
C ALA A 148 13.99 -14.76 -46.89
N GLU A 149 13.24 -15.35 -45.96
CA GLU A 149 12.07 -16.18 -46.27
C GLU A 149 10.97 -15.39 -47.01
N LEU A 150 10.78 -14.10 -46.68
CA LEU A 150 9.88 -13.20 -47.40
C LEU A 150 10.34 -12.95 -48.84
N ALA A 151 11.65 -12.75 -49.04
CA ALA A 151 12.23 -12.56 -50.38
C ALA A 151 12.09 -13.83 -51.25
N ASP A 152 12.21 -15.00 -50.64
CA ASP A 152 12.02 -16.30 -51.29
C ASP A 152 10.53 -16.69 -51.47
N GLY A 153 9.59 -15.87 -50.99
CA GLY A 153 8.15 -16.12 -51.07
C GLY A 153 7.67 -17.28 -50.17
N LEU A 154 8.48 -17.69 -49.18
CA LEU A 154 8.19 -18.80 -48.27
C LEU A 154 7.32 -18.38 -47.08
N LEU A 155 7.20 -17.08 -46.83
CA LEU A 155 6.48 -16.50 -45.70
C LEU A 155 5.55 -15.37 -46.15
N GLN A 156 4.43 -15.18 -45.46
CA GLN A 156 3.62 -13.96 -45.59
C GLN A 156 4.14 -12.88 -44.63
N PRO A 157 4.18 -11.60 -45.03
CA PRO A 157 4.68 -10.52 -44.16
C PRO A 157 3.98 -10.51 -42.80
N PRO A 158 4.69 -10.78 -41.69
CA PRO A 158 4.09 -10.75 -40.38
C PRO A 158 3.51 -9.36 -40.09
N ALA A 159 2.32 -9.33 -39.49
CA ALA A 159 1.65 -8.11 -39.07
C ALA A 159 1.97 -7.77 -37.60
N LEU A 160 1.74 -6.51 -37.21
CA LEU A 160 1.90 -6.09 -35.82
C LEU A 160 1.08 -6.95 -34.84
N ALA A 161 -0.09 -7.44 -35.28
CA ALA A 161 -0.93 -8.33 -34.51
C ALA A 161 -0.22 -9.64 -34.14
N ASP A 162 0.60 -10.19 -35.04
CA ASP A 162 1.35 -11.43 -34.80
C ASP A 162 2.40 -11.22 -33.70
N ALA A 163 3.13 -10.11 -33.75
CA ALA A 163 4.09 -9.75 -32.70
C ALA A 163 3.37 -9.50 -31.36
N LEU A 164 2.26 -8.76 -31.36
CA LEU A 164 1.51 -8.48 -30.13
C LEU A 164 0.87 -9.72 -29.52
N ALA A 165 0.45 -10.70 -30.33
CA ALA A 165 -0.08 -11.98 -29.86
C ALA A 165 0.96 -12.79 -29.08
N VAL A 166 2.25 -12.65 -29.42
CA VAL A 166 3.35 -13.28 -28.68
C VAL A 166 3.74 -12.46 -27.45
N LEU A 167 3.81 -11.13 -27.57
CA LEU A 167 4.34 -10.27 -26.51
C LEU A 167 3.35 -10.04 -25.38
N LEU A 168 2.10 -9.64 -25.68
CA LEU A 168 1.14 -9.20 -24.66
C LEU A 168 0.82 -10.24 -23.58
N PRO A 169 0.66 -11.55 -23.88
CA PRO A 169 0.39 -12.56 -22.86
C PRO A 169 1.53 -12.77 -21.86
N ARG A 170 2.71 -12.21 -22.16
CA ARG A 170 3.91 -12.35 -21.33
C ARG A 170 4.12 -11.16 -20.41
N LEU A 171 3.45 -10.04 -20.66
CA LEU A 171 3.68 -8.79 -19.92
C LEU A 171 2.78 -8.70 -18.70
N GLY A 172 3.37 -8.36 -17.55
CA GLY A 172 2.60 -8.19 -16.33
C GLY A 172 3.43 -7.80 -15.12
N TRP A 173 2.91 -8.13 -13.95
CA TRP A 173 3.52 -7.90 -12.65
C TRP A 173 3.51 -9.18 -11.81
N ALA A 174 4.57 -9.38 -11.03
CA ALA A 174 4.48 -10.23 -9.86
C ALA A 174 3.51 -9.58 -8.85
N HIS A 175 2.51 -10.34 -8.38
CA HIS A 175 1.50 -9.81 -7.46
C HIS A 175 1.53 -10.57 -6.14
N PRO A 176 1.78 -9.91 -4.99
CA PRO A 176 2.02 -10.61 -3.72
C PRO A 176 0.82 -11.38 -3.19
N ALA A 177 -0.40 -11.00 -3.56
CA ALA A 177 -1.63 -11.69 -3.14
C ALA A 177 -2.17 -12.70 -4.16
N LEU A 178 -1.49 -12.93 -5.29
CA LEU A 178 -1.93 -13.89 -6.31
C LEU A 178 -0.89 -15.00 -6.46
N PRO A 179 -1.31 -16.25 -6.67
CA PRO A 179 -0.38 -17.35 -6.91
C PRO A 179 0.26 -17.30 -8.31
N ALA A 180 -0.40 -16.64 -9.26
CA ALA A 180 0.09 -16.44 -10.62
C ALA A 180 0.36 -14.95 -10.89
N PRO A 181 1.27 -14.62 -11.82
CA PRO A 181 1.51 -13.24 -12.22
C PRO A 181 0.24 -12.54 -12.74
N LEU A 182 0.12 -11.26 -12.45
CA LEU A 182 -0.95 -10.42 -12.96
C LEU A 182 -0.59 -9.94 -14.37
N LEU A 183 -1.25 -10.47 -15.39
CA LEU A 183 -1.05 -10.03 -16.78
C LEU A 183 -1.54 -8.60 -16.99
N LEU A 184 -0.87 -7.87 -17.88
CA LEU A 184 -1.21 -6.50 -18.25
C LEU A 184 -2.67 -6.37 -18.72
N SER A 185 -3.13 -7.33 -19.52
CA SER A 185 -4.51 -7.41 -20.02
C SER A 185 -5.56 -7.68 -18.92
N SER A 186 -5.14 -8.15 -17.75
CA SER A 186 -6.00 -8.48 -16.60
C SER A 186 -5.95 -7.43 -15.49
N LEU A 187 -5.27 -6.29 -15.73
CA LEU A 187 -5.17 -5.23 -14.73
C LEU A 187 -6.54 -4.62 -14.45
N THR A 188 -6.96 -4.70 -13.19
CA THR A 188 -8.13 -4.00 -12.68
C THR A 188 -7.70 -2.88 -11.73
N VAL A 189 -8.60 -1.93 -11.46
CA VAL A 189 -8.35 -0.88 -10.44
C VAL A 189 -7.97 -1.51 -9.10
N ARG A 190 -8.64 -2.59 -8.67
CA ARG A 190 -8.34 -3.30 -7.42
C ARG A 190 -6.90 -3.80 -7.39
N HIS A 191 -6.46 -4.49 -8.44
CA HIS A 191 -5.10 -5.02 -8.52
C HIS A 191 -4.06 -3.90 -8.63
N GLY A 192 -4.35 -2.85 -9.41
CA GLY A 192 -3.50 -1.66 -9.50
C GLY A 192 -3.33 -0.98 -8.14
N THR A 193 -4.42 -0.74 -7.40
CA THR A 193 -4.35 -0.18 -6.05
C THR A 193 -3.57 -1.08 -5.10
N SER A 194 -3.74 -2.39 -5.18
CA SER A 194 -2.96 -3.36 -4.38
C SER A 194 -1.46 -3.23 -4.66
N LEU A 195 -1.05 -3.22 -5.93
CA LEU A 195 0.34 -3.04 -6.33
C LEU A 195 0.92 -1.70 -5.85
N LEU A 196 0.17 -0.61 -6.01
CA LEU A 196 0.58 0.74 -5.57
C LEU A 196 0.74 0.84 -4.05
N THR A 197 -0.15 0.18 -3.29
CA THR A 197 -0.22 0.34 -1.83
C THR A 197 0.56 -0.74 -1.07
N SER A 198 0.94 -1.84 -1.72
CA SER A 198 1.66 -2.96 -1.11
C SER A 198 2.97 -2.54 -0.42
N PRO A 199 3.85 -1.70 -1.02
CA PRO A 199 5.06 -1.25 -0.32
C PRO A 199 4.75 -0.48 0.98
N THR A 200 3.70 0.34 0.97
CA THR A 200 3.25 1.08 2.15
C THR A 200 2.64 0.15 3.21
N ALA A 201 1.90 -0.88 2.80
CA ALA A 201 1.34 -1.88 3.70
C ALA A 201 2.46 -2.68 4.40
N THR A 202 3.46 -3.15 3.65
CA THR A 202 4.63 -3.85 4.19
C THR A 202 5.41 -2.97 5.15
N ARG A 203 5.67 -1.70 4.79
CA ARG A 203 6.35 -0.75 5.67
C ARG A 203 5.56 -0.52 6.96
N ARG A 204 4.24 -0.35 6.87
CA ARG A 204 3.38 -0.17 8.05
C ARG A 204 3.40 -1.39 8.97
N ALA A 205 3.34 -2.58 8.38
CA ALA A 205 3.42 -3.82 9.13
C ALA A 205 4.75 -3.94 9.90
N ALA A 206 5.87 -3.70 9.23
CA ALA A 206 7.20 -3.76 9.83
C ALA A 206 7.46 -2.67 10.87
N GLN A 207 7.07 -1.42 10.57
CA GLN A 207 7.39 -0.26 11.41
C GLN A 207 6.48 -0.13 12.64
N TYR A 208 5.20 -0.51 12.51
CA TYR A 208 4.20 -0.24 13.55
C TYR A 208 3.55 -1.50 14.10
N PHE A 209 3.03 -2.38 13.23
CA PHE A 209 2.20 -3.49 13.68
C PHE A 209 3.01 -4.60 14.35
N THR A 210 4.14 -5.00 13.77
CA THR A 210 5.02 -6.01 14.37
C THR A 210 5.54 -5.56 15.74
N PRO A 211 6.14 -4.36 15.90
CA PRO A 211 6.61 -3.90 17.21
C PRO A 211 5.48 -3.75 18.23
N PHE A 212 4.29 -3.28 17.82
CA PHE A 212 3.16 -3.16 18.73
C PHE A 212 2.64 -4.52 19.19
N GLY A 213 2.51 -5.49 18.28
CA GLY A 213 2.08 -6.85 18.60
C GLY A 213 3.02 -7.53 19.59
N LEU A 214 4.34 -7.46 19.34
CA LEU A 214 5.36 -8.01 20.25
C LEU A 214 5.39 -7.30 21.61
N LEU A 215 5.10 -6.00 21.65
CA LEU A 215 5.03 -5.25 22.91
C LEU A 215 3.82 -5.67 23.76
N ALA A 216 2.70 -6.02 23.11
CA ALA A 216 1.48 -6.50 23.75
C ALA A 216 1.59 -7.96 24.22
N ASP A 217 2.18 -8.80 23.37
CA ASP A 217 2.45 -10.22 23.62
C ASP A 217 3.72 -10.65 22.88
N ALA A 218 4.78 -10.90 23.65
CA ALA A 218 6.09 -11.27 23.12
C ALA A 218 6.10 -12.64 22.42
N ALA A 219 5.12 -13.51 22.72
CA ALA A 219 5.00 -14.85 22.13
C ALA A 219 4.02 -14.90 20.93
N ALA A 220 3.47 -13.75 20.52
CA ALA A 220 2.45 -13.71 19.47
C ALA A 220 2.99 -14.21 18.11
N PRO A 221 2.40 -15.27 17.51
CA PRO A 221 2.74 -15.66 16.15
C PRO A 221 2.18 -14.62 15.17
N ALA A 222 2.99 -14.26 14.16
CA ALA A 222 2.61 -13.30 13.12
C ALA A 222 1.98 -11.99 13.66
N PRO A 223 2.70 -11.23 14.51
CA PRO A 223 2.15 -10.10 15.27
C PRO A 223 1.49 -9.03 14.39
N ALA A 224 2.04 -8.75 13.20
CA ALA A 224 1.44 -7.78 12.28
C ALA A 224 0.06 -8.20 11.78
N ALA A 225 -0.15 -9.48 11.48
CA ALA A 225 -1.42 -9.99 10.99
C ALA A 225 -2.49 -9.94 12.10
N VAL A 226 -2.11 -10.27 13.33
CA VAL A 226 -2.99 -10.15 14.51
C VAL A 226 -3.44 -8.70 14.70
N VAL A 227 -2.50 -7.75 14.71
CA VAL A 227 -2.82 -6.32 14.87
C VAL A 227 -3.71 -5.81 13.73
N GLN A 228 -3.43 -6.21 12.49
CA GLN A 228 -4.27 -5.85 11.34
C GLN A 228 -5.71 -6.38 11.49
N ALA A 229 -5.88 -7.62 11.94
CA ALA A 229 -7.20 -8.22 12.20
C ALA A 229 -7.95 -7.48 13.31
N VAL A 230 -7.25 -7.11 14.39
CA VAL A 230 -7.81 -6.32 15.49
C VAL A 230 -8.27 -4.95 15.00
N LEU A 231 -7.42 -4.19 14.30
CA LEU A 231 -7.80 -2.88 13.76
C LEU A 231 -9.00 -2.96 12.81
N ALA A 232 -9.04 -3.97 11.94
CA ALA A 232 -10.17 -4.19 11.04
C ALA A 232 -11.48 -4.49 11.79
N ARG A 233 -11.40 -5.25 12.89
CA ARG A 233 -12.54 -5.56 13.75
C ARG A 233 -13.00 -4.32 14.53
N LEU A 234 -12.10 -3.63 15.23
CA LEU A 234 -12.39 -2.43 16.00
C LEU A 234 -12.93 -1.28 15.15
N TRP A 235 -12.52 -1.17 13.88
CA TRP A 235 -13.05 -0.18 12.96
C TRP A 235 -14.58 -0.30 12.78
N ARG A 236 -15.09 -1.53 12.76
CA ARG A 236 -16.51 -1.85 12.53
C ARG A 236 -17.40 -1.61 13.74
N VAL A 237 -16.83 -1.41 14.93
CA VAL A 237 -17.61 -1.06 16.14
C VAL A 237 -18.37 0.24 15.87
N ARG A 238 -19.69 0.25 16.10
CA ARG A 238 -20.52 1.44 15.88
C ARG A 238 -20.31 2.43 17.01
N TRP A 239 -19.31 3.29 16.88
CA TRP A 239 -18.96 4.29 17.89
C TRP A 239 -18.20 5.46 17.25
N GLU A 240 -18.23 6.64 17.86
CA GLU A 240 -17.58 7.83 17.32
C GLU A 240 -16.07 7.63 17.18
N ASN A 241 -15.51 8.21 16.11
CA ASN A 241 -14.09 8.06 15.79
C ASN A 241 -13.17 8.64 16.88
N CYS A 242 -13.63 9.63 17.67
CA CYS A 242 -12.84 10.20 18.76
C CYS A 242 -12.56 9.19 19.89
N HIS A 243 -13.39 8.16 20.06
CA HIS A 243 -13.18 7.07 21.02
C HIS A 243 -12.29 5.96 20.47
N LYS A 244 -12.21 5.86 19.14
CA LYS A 244 -11.35 4.90 18.43
C LYS A 244 -9.93 5.41 18.25
N GLU A 245 -9.78 6.68 17.88
CA GLU A 245 -8.52 7.31 17.49
C GLU A 245 -7.36 7.07 18.49
N PRO A 246 -7.53 7.15 19.82
CA PRO A 246 -6.46 6.86 20.77
C PRO A 246 -5.83 5.47 20.58
N PHE A 247 -6.64 4.48 20.21
CA PHE A 247 -6.17 3.12 19.92
C PHE A 247 -5.27 3.07 18.68
N TRP A 248 -5.66 3.73 17.59
CA TRP A 248 -4.83 3.80 16.37
C TRP A 248 -3.53 4.56 16.64
N ARG A 249 -3.58 5.65 17.40
CA ARG A 249 -2.38 6.41 17.78
C ARG A 249 -1.44 5.58 18.64
N LEU A 250 -1.97 4.74 19.53
CA LEU A 250 -1.17 3.82 20.33
C LEU A 250 -0.44 2.79 19.45
N VAL A 251 -1.16 2.16 18.51
CA VAL A 251 -0.58 1.16 17.58
C VAL A 251 0.55 1.76 16.75
N CYS A 252 0.33 2.95 16.20
CA CYS A 252 1.30 3.64 15.34
C CYS A 252 2.41 4.40 16.11
N ASP A 253 2.47 4.26 17.43
CA ASP A 253 3.37 5.05 18.30
C ASP A 253 3.32 6.56 17.99
N ALA A 254 2.09 7.06 17.82
CA ALA A 254 1.80 8.43 17.38
C ALA A 254 1.31 9.33 18.51
N VAL A 255 1.42 8.89 19.76
CA VAL A 255 1.11 9.69 20.95
C VAL A 255 2.30 10.61 21.25
N PRO A 256 2.09 11.91 21.56
CA PRO A 256 3.20 12.80 21.93
C PRO A 256 3.72 12.44 23.33
N THR A 257 4.72 11.56 23.37
CA THR A 257 5.44 11.15 24.57
C THR A 257 6.88 11.65 24.50
N ALA A 258 7.56 11.81 25.64
CA ALA A 258 8.93 12.30 25.66
C ALA A 258 9.87 11.36 24.90
N SER A 259 9.71 10.04 25.06
CA SER A 259 10.51 9.04 24.34
C SER A 259 10.36 9.15 22.82
N ARG A 260 9.13 9.31 22.31
CA ARG A 260 8.87 9.48 20.86
C ARG A 260 9.45 10.79 20.33
N LEU A 261 9.42 11.83 21.13
CA LEU A 261 9.97 13.15 20.80
C LEU A 261 11.49 13.23 21.04
N HIS A 262 12.14 12.12 21.39
CA HIS A 262 13.57 12.05 21.71
C HIS A 262 13.99 13.01 22.84
N MET A 263 13.13 13.15 23.84
CA MET A 263 13.38 13.94 25.04
C MET A 263 13.64 13.02 26.23
N ASP A 264 14.63 13.35 27.06
CA ASP A 264 15.01 12.57 28.26
C ASP A 264 14.13 12.86 29.49
N GLN A 265 12.95 13.43 29.27
CA GLN A 265 12.05 13.81 30.35
C GLN A 265 11.25 12.59 30.83
N PRO A 266 11.14 12.35 32.16
CA PRO A 266 10.26 11.34 32.68
C PRO A 266 8.79 11.72 32.44
N CYS A 267 7.92 10.73 32.60
CA CYS A 267 6.49 10.95 32.68
C CYS A 267 6.17 11.84 33.89
N GLN A 268 5.06 12.58 33.84
CA GLN A 268 4.62 13.42 34.97
C GLN A 268 4.29 12.62 36.24
N CYS A 269 4.20 11.29 36.16
CA CYS A 269 4.12 10.41 37.33
C CYS A 269 5.49 9.98 37.88
N GLY A 270 6.60 10.46 37.31
CA GLY A 270 7.98 10.12 37.65
C GLY A 270 8.58 8.91 36.92
N GLY A 271 7.82 8.20 36.08
CA GLY A 271 8.30 7.00 35.39
C GLY A 271 9.15 7.29 34.14
N ALA A 272 10.20 6.49 33.92
CA ALA A 272 11.04 6.52 32.73
C ALA A 272 11.35 5.09 32.22
N PRO A 273 11.54 4.86 30.90
CA PRO A 273 11.31 5.82 29.82
C PRO A 273 9.83 6.16 29.68
N ALA A 274 9.53 7.42 29.33
CA ALA A 274 8.17 7.86 29.06
C ALA A 274 7.73 7.46 27.64
N ASP A 275 7.66 6.15 27.40
CA ASP A 275 7.26 5.55 26.14
C ASP A 275 5.76 5.16 26.14
N ARG A 276 5.28 4.58 25.04
CA ARG A 276 3.89 4.12 24.95
C ARG A 276 3.55 2.99 25.94
N ARG A 277 4.52 2.12 26.27
CA ARG A 277 4.31 1.04 27.27
C ARG A 277 4.08 1.63 28.64
N HIS A 278 4.83 2.65 29.00
CA HIS A 278 4.62 3.35 30.24
C HIS A 278 3.25 4.03 30.25
N HIS A 279 2.96 4.90 29.29
CA HIS A 279 1.74 5.71 29.33
C HIS A 279 0.43 4.90 29.23
N PHE A 280 0.43 3.74 28.60
CA PHE A 280 -0.79 2.93 28.36
C PHE A 280 -0.76 1.56 29.05
N TRP A 281 0.25 1.30 29.87
CA TRP A 281 0.31 0.11 30.69
C TRP A 281 0.89 0.44 32.07
N THR A 282 2.19 0.71 32.21
CA THR A 282 2.81 0.72 33.55
C THR A 282 2.59 1.99 34.37
N CYS A 283 2.18 3.11 33.76
CA CYS A 283 1.88 4.36 34.47
C CYS A 283 0.75 4.13 35.49
N PRO A 284 0.86 4.63 36.73
CA PRO A 284 -0.20 4.44 37.73
C PRO A 284 -1.57 4.94 37.29
N VAL A 285 -1.61 6.03 36.49
CA VAL A 285 -2.87 6.54 35.90
C VAL A 285 -3.50 5.51 34.96
N ALA A 286 -2.71 4.86 34.11
CA ALA A 286 -3.17 3.77 33.25
C ALA A 286 -3.47 2.50 34.05
N ARG A 287 -2.82 2.29 35.20
CA ARG A 287 -3.08 1.17 36.10
C ARG A 287 -4.39 1.25 36.83
N GLY A 288 -4.83 2.43 37.25
CA GLY A 288 -6.20 2.56 37.78
C GLY A 288 -7.31 2.12 36.82
N VAL A 289 -7.11 2.25 35.50
CA VAL A 289 -8.06 1.72 34.49
C VAL A 289 -7.97 0.20 34.42
N VAL A 290 -6.76 -0.36 34.33
CA VAL A 290 -6.58 -1.82 34.29
C VAL A 290 -7.02 -2.51 35.55
N ASP A 291 -6.69 -1.98 36.71
CA ASP A 291 -7.08 -2.54 38.00
C ASP A 291 -8.61 -2.52 38.16
N SER A 292 -9.28 -1.50 37.61
CA SER A 292 -10.75 -1.45 37.57
C SER A 292 -11.34 -2.55 36.67
N ILE A 293 -10.73 -2.83 35.52
CA ILE A 293 -11.17 -3.88 34.60
C ILE A 293 -10.90 -5.26 35.20
N ALA A 294 -9.68 -5.46 35.74
CA ALA A 294 -9.27 -6.70 36.37
C ALA A 294 -10.12 -7.01 37.60
N GLY A 295 -10.48 -6.01 38.41
CA GLY A 295 -11.36 -6.18 39.57
C GLY A 295 -12.71 -6.79 39.20
N GLU A 296 -13.38 -6.29 38.16
CA GLU A 296 -14.68 -6.80 37.70
C GLU A 296 -14.61 -8.23 37.15
N LEU A 297 -13.52 -8.55 36.46
CA LEU A 297 -13.27 -9.88 35.92
C LEU A 297 -12.94 -10.88 37.03
N THR A 298 -12.09 -10.50 38.00
CA THR A 298 -11.73 -11.34 39.16
C THR A 298 -12.94 -11.59 40.04
N ALA A 299 -13.78 -10.57 40.29
CA ALA A 299 -15.01 -10.71 41.06
C ALA A 299 -15.98 -11.74 40.46
N ARG A 300 -15.90 -11.98 39.15
CA ARG A 300 -16.70 -12.97 38.42
C ARG A 300 -15.93 -14.23 38.04
N GLN A 301 -14.70 -14.40 38.54
CA GLN A 301 -13.85 -15.56 38.28
C GLN A 301 -13.57 -15.79 36.78
N LEU A 302 -13.52 -14.71 35.99
CA LEU A 302 -13.29 -14.75 34.54
C LEU A 302 -11.81 -14.58 34.16
N LEU A 303 -10.92 -14.40 35.14
CA LEU A 303 -9.48 -14.30 34.95
C LEU A 303 -8.77 -15.41 35.72
N PRO A 304 -8.24 -16.44 35.01
CA PRO A 304 -7.38 -17.45 35.64
C PRO A 304 -5.96 -16.93 35.91
N SER A 305 -5.58 -15.82 35.27
CA SER A 305 -4.26 -15.19 35.39
C SER A 305 -4.39 -13.66 35.37
N PRO A 306 -3.34 -12.91 35.78
CA PRO A 306 -3.38 -11.45 35.75
C PRO A 306 -3.70 -10.91 34.35
N LEU A 307 -4.47 -9.82 34.30
CA LEU A 307 -4.84 -9.18 33.03
C LEU A 307 -3.57 -8.71 32.30
N ALA A 308 -3.21 -9.43 31.23
CA ALA A 308 -2.07 -9.09 30.36
C ALA A 308 -2.39 -7.95 29.38
N ALA A 309 -1.34 -7.30 28.86
CA ALA A 309 -1.46 -6.20 27.88
C ALA A 309 -2.19 -6.66 26.62
N ALA A 310 -1.91 -7.88 26.16
CA ALA A 310 -2.57 -8.51 25.01
C ALA A 310 -4.10 -8.47 25.10
N HIS A 311 -4.68 -8.63 26.30
CA HIS A 311 -6.12 -8.58 26.46
C HIS A 311 -6.71 -7.24 26.03
N ILE A 312 -6.08 -6.11 26.39
CA ILE A 312 -6.57 -4.78 26.00
C ILE A 312 -6.02 -4.35 24.64
N TRP A 313 -4.72 -4.47 24.44
CA TRP A 313 -4.01 -3.93 23.28
C TRP A 313 -4.22 -4.73 22.00
N LEU A 314 -4.51 -6.03 22.11
CA LEU A 314 -4.92 -6.87 20.98
C LEU A 314 -6.42 -7.22 21.05
N ALA A 315 -7.16 -6.58 21.96
CA ALA A 315 -8.57 -6.87 22.22
C ALA A 315 -8.84 -8.39 22.31
N ALA A 316 -7.94 -9.14 22.95
CA ALA A 316 -8.08 -10.56 23.18
C ALA A 316 -9.01 -10.76 24.38
N ALA A 317 -10.25 -11.18 24.12
CA ALA A 317 -11.26 -11.32 25.16
C ALA A 317 -10.90 -12.45 26.14
N PRO A 318 -10.96 -12.22 27.47
CA PRO A 318 -10.90 -13.29 28.45
C PRO A 318 -12.01 -14.31 28.20
N ALA A 319 -11.76 -15.57 28.58
CA ALA A 319 -12.75 -16.64 28.45
C ALA A 319 -14.05 -16.26 29.19
N GLY A 320 -15.20 -16.51 28.55
CA GLY A 320 -16.51 -16.18 29.11
C GLY A 320 -16.94 -14.71 28.95
N VAL A 321 -16.10 -13.84 28.36
CA VAL A 321 -16.49 -12.46 28.02
C VAL A 321 -16.86 -12.35 26.55
N HIS A 322 -17.99 -11.69 26.26
CA HIS A 322 -18.44 -11.52 24.88
C HIS A 322 -17.46 -10.64 24.08
N GLY A 323 -16.93 -11.16 22.97
CA GLY A 323 -15.88 -10.50 22.18
C GLY A 323 -16.24 -9.10 21.69
N GLY A 324 -17.49 -8.89 21.26
CA GLY A 324 -17.95 -7.55 20.85
C GLY A 324 -18.00 -6.54 22.00
N VAL A 325 -18.31 -6.97 23.23
CA VAL A 325 -18.24 -6.09 24.41
C VAL A 325 -16.78 -5.81 24.74
N TRP A 326 -15.92 -6.82 24.61
CA TRP A 326 -14.51 -6.67 24.88
C TRP A 326 -13.79 -5.72 23.91
N ASP A 327 -14.20 -5.68 22.64
CA ASP A 327 -13.74 -4.68 21.68
C ASP A 327 -14.06 -3.26 22.18
N VAL A 328 -15.27 -3.02 22.71
CA VAL A 328 -15.68 -1.73 23.29
C VAL A 328 -14.88 -1.43 24.55
N VAL A 329 -14.71 -2.40 25.45
CA VAL A 329 -13.89 -2.26 26.67
C VAL A 329 -12.46 -1.87 26.31
N SER A 330 -11.88 -2.48 25.28
CA SER A 330 -10.51 -2.20 24.83
C SER A 330 -10.36 -0.78 24.30
N LEU A 331 -11.31 -0.32 23.47
CA LEU A 331 -11.36 1.06 22.98
C LEU A 331 -11.55 2.07 24.13
N ALA A 332 -12.52 1.81 25.01
CA ALA A 332 -12.82 2.66 26.17
C ALA A 332 -11.61 2.77 27.11
N ALA A 333 -10.92 1.66 27.36
CA ALA A 333 -9.74 1.62 28.22
C ALA A 333 -8.62 2.51 27.68
N VAL A 334 -8.26 2.36 26.40
CA VAL A 334 -7.18 3.17 25.79
C VAL A 334 -7.57 4.65 25.72
N ALA A 335 -8.83 4.97 25.40
CA ALA A 335 -9.32 6.35 25.41
C ALA A 335 -9.28 6.97 26.83
N ALA A 336 -9.66 6.20 27.86
CA ALA A 336 -9.61 6.64 29.25
C ALA A 336 -8.16 6.84 29.76
N MET A 337 -7.23 5.99 29.35
CA MET A 337 -5.80 6.13 29.66
C MET A 337 -5.23 7.41 29.03
N ASP A 338 -5.54 7.69 27.76
CA ASP A 338 -5.10 8.93 27.11
C ASP A 338 -5.73 10.18 27.74
N HIS A 339 -7.00 10.11 28.15
CA HIS A 339 -7.65 11.18 28.93
C HIS A 339 -6.89 11.46 30.23
N GLY A 340 -6.60 10.42 31.01
CA GLY A 340 -5.83 10.55 32.26
C GLY A 340 -4.44 11.13 32.02
N ARG A 341 -3.73 10.67 30.99
CA ARG A 341 -2.42 11.17 30.58
C ARG A 341 -2.49 12.67 30.24
N ARG A 342 -3.39 13.08 29.33
CA ARG A 342 -3.55 14.49 28.93
C ARG A 342 -3.90 15.38 30.11
N ARG A 343 -4.79 14.90 30.99
CA ARG A 343 -5.16 15.62 32.22
C ARG A 343 -3.96 15.82 33.14
N MET A 344 -3.13 14.80 33.30
CA MET A 344 -1.92 14.88 34.11
C MET A 344 -0.93 15.92 33.58
N TYR A 345 -0.71 15.97 32.27
CA TYR A 345 0.10 17.02 31.63
C TYR A 345 -0.54 18.41 31.75
N ALA A 346 -1.86 18.53 31.60
CA ALA A 346 -2.54 19.82 31.75
C ALA A 346 -2.42 20.36 33.19
N MET A 347 -2.57 19.49 34.19
CA MET A 347 -2.45 19.86 35.60
C MET A 347 -1.01 20.14 36.02
N SER A 348 -0.01 19.48 35.43
CA SER A 348 1.41 19.77 35.72
C SER A 348 1.87 21.14 35.21
N LEU A 349 1.15 21.72 34.24
CA LEU A 349 1.44 23.04 33.67
C LEU A 349 0.69 24.18 34.37
N ALA A 350 -0.25 23.87 35.29
CA ALA A 350 -1.06 24.89 35.98
C ALA A 350 -0.35 25.43 37.24
N PRO A 351 -0.27 26.76 37.46
CA PRO A 351 0.22 27.34 38.70
C PRO A 351 -0.89 27.52 39.76
N PRO A 352 -0.68 27.14 41.04
CA PRO A 352 0.25 26.12 41.54
C PRO A 352 -0.29 24.70 41.31
N PRO A 353 0.57 23.67 41.17
CA PRO A 353 0.14 22.28 41.00
C PRO A 353 -0.67 21.81 42.23
N LEU A 354 -1.98 21.59 42.04
CA LEU A 354 -2.97 21.21 43.05
C LEU A 354 -3.02 19.67 43.25
N PRO A 355 -3.24 19.18 44.51
CA PRO A 355 -3.04 17.84 45.12
C PRO A 355 -2.12 16.80 44.43
N PRO A 356 -1.95 15.56 44.95
CA PRO A 356 -1.11 14.59 44.24
C PRO A 356 -1.74 14.28 42.86
N LEU A 357 -1.07 14.74 41.80
CA LEU A 357 -1.50 14.68 40.40
C LEU A 357 -1.96 13.27 39.99
N VAL A 358 -1.20 12.27 40.44
CA VAL A 358 -1.40 10.87 40.08
C VAL A 358 -2.74 10.31 40.60
N PRO A 359 -3.05 10.32 41.92
CA PRO A 359 -4.36 9.93 42.43
C PRO A 359 -5.55 10.61 41.76
N VAL A 360 -5.46 11.91 41.47
CA VAL A 360 -6.54 12.67 40.83
C VAL A 360 -6.75 12.21 39.38
N CYS A 361 -5.67 12.12 38.60
CA CYS A 361 -5.74 11.73 37.19
C CYS A 361 -6.13 10.26 37.02
N LEU A 362 -5.67 9.39 37.92
CA LEU A 362 -6.06 7.98 37.99
C LEU A 362 -7.57 7.85 38.20
N ARG A 363 -8.13 8.51 39.23
CA ARG A 363 -9.58 8.49 39.49
C ARG A 363 -10.37 9.04 38.30
N SER A 364 -9.89 10.12 37.68
CA SER A 364 -10.51 10.70 36.49
C SER A 364 -10.48 9.76 35.29
N ALA A 365 -9.36 9.06 35.05
CA ALA A 365 -9.26 8.05 34.00
C ALA A 365 -10.22 6.88 34.23
N ARG A 366 -10.27 6.36 35.46
CA ARG A 366 -11.20 5.28 35.84
C ARG A 366 -12.66 5.70 35.65
N ALA A 367 -13.04 6.89 36.11
CA ALA A 367 -14.38 7.42 35.90
C ALA A 367 -14.69 7.54 34.41
N ARG A 368 -13.76 8.08 33.62
CA ARG A 368 -13.92 8.22 32.17
C ARG A 368 -14.15 6.87 31.48
N PHE A 369 -13.46 5.81 31.88
CA PHE A 369 -13.68 4.47 31.34
C PHE A 369 -15.15 4.03 31.50
N TRP A 370 -15.70 4.13 32.69
CA TRP A 370 -17.09 3.76 32.97
C TRP A 370 -18.09 4.69 32.28
N THR A 371 -17.84 6.00 32.25
CA THR A 371 -18.64 6.95 31.49
C THR A 371 -18.71 6.58 30.01
N LEU A 372 -17.59 6.20 29.39
CA LEU A 372 -17.57 5.81 27.98
C LEU A 372 -18.42 4.56 27.70
N LEU A 373 -18.42 3.57 28.60
CA LEU A 373 -19.30 2.41 28.47
C LEU A 373 -20.78 2.80 28.60
N THR A 374 -21.08 3.71 29.53
CA THR A 374 -22.44 4.22 29.73
C THR A 374 -22.92 5.00 28.51
N ASP A 375 -22.07 5.86 27.95
CA ASP A 375 -22.36 6.63 26.73
C ASP A 375 -22.61 5.68 25.55
N PHE A 376 -21.77 4.66 25.35
CA PHE A 376 -21.95 3.66 24.29
C PHE A 376 -23.31 2.97 24.37
N VAL A 377 -23.74 2.60 25.58
CA VAL A 377 -25.04 1.97 25.82
C VAL A 377 -26.19 2.97 25.64
N ALA A 378 -26.07 4.18 26.19
CA ALA A 378 -27.09 5.22 26.13
C ALA A 378 -27.37 5.69 24.69
N LEU A 379 -26.33 5.75 23.85
CA LEU A 379 -26.41 6.05 22.43
C LEU A 379 -26.93 4.88 21.57
N ARG A 380 -27.30 3.76 22.20
CA ARG A 380 -27.81 2.54 21.53
C ARG A 380 -26.85 1.99 20.46
N CYS A 381 -25.55 2.12 20.71
CA CYS A 381 -24.51 1.61 19.82
C CYS A 381 -24.39 0.08 19.83
N ALA A 382 -24.85 -0.56 20.91
CA ALA A 382 -24.80 -2.01 21.09
C ALA A 382 -25.71 -2.73 20.07
N PRO A 383 -25.19 -3.69 19.30
CA PRO A 383 -25.98 -4.52 18.39
C PRO A 383 -27.08 -5.31 19.12
N ALA A 384 -28.28 -5.36 18.53
CA ALA A 384 -29.39 -6.15 19.07
C ALA A 384 -29.07 -7.66 19.18
N SER A 385 -28.16 -8.17 18.35
CA SER A 385 -27.70 -9.56 18.42
C SER A 385 -26.98 -9.92 19.74
N TRP A 386 -26.56 -8.93 20.53
CA TRP A 386 -25.93 -9.17 21.82
C TRP A 386 -26.92 -9.55 22.92
N GLN A 387 -28.23 -9.28 22.74
CA GLN A 387 -29.24 -9.49 23.79
C GLN A 387 -29.24 -10.92 24.34
N ALA A 388 -29.15 -11.93 23.46
CA ALA A 388 -29.14 -13.34 23.86
C ALA A 388 -27.84 -13.78 24.57
N HIS A 389 -26.78 -12.98 24.49
CA HIS A 389 -25.43 -13.35 24.93
C HIS A 389 -24.95 -12.57 26.17
N LEU A 390 -25.72 -11.58 26.64
CA LEU A 390 -25.32 -10.68 27.71
C LEU A 390 -26.29 -10.77 28.91
N PRO A 391 -26.20 -11.85 29.71
CA PRO A 391 -27.04 -12.01 30.89
C PRO A 391 -26.74 -10.92 31.95
N PRO A 392 -27.65 -10.69 32.93
CA PRO A 392 -27.47 -9.69 33.99
C PRO A 392 -26.14 -9.81 34.78
N GLY A 393 -25.53 -10.99 34.81
CA GLY A 393 -24.23 -11.22 35.46
C GLY A 393 -23.00 -10.78 34.66
N HIS A 394 -23.13 -10.31 33.42
CA HIS A 394 -21.99 -9.96 32.57
C HIS A 394 -21.17 -8.78 33.17
N PRO A 395 -19.82 -8.83 33.15
CA PRO A 395 -18.94 -7.90 33.89
C PRO A 395 -19.04 -6.42 33.54
N PHE A 396 -19.43 -6.09 32.31
CA PHE A 396 -19.34 -4.70 31.82
C PHE A 396 -20.67 -4.20 31.29
N ILE A 397 -21.25 -4.91 30.32
CA ILE A 397 -22.53 -4.58 29.71
C ILE A 397 -23.44 -5.79 29.79
N TYR A 398 -24.66 -5.62 30.27
CA TYR A 398 -25.69 -6.66 30.30
C TYR A 398 -26.97 -6.16 29.64
N PHE A 399 -27.85 -7.08 29.24
CA PHE A 399 -29.18 -6.74 28.77
C PHE A 399 -30.18 -6.76 29.93
N ASP A 400 -30.87 -5.64 30.14
CA ASP A 400 -31.97 -5.54 31.09
C ASP A 400 -33.29 -5.79 30.36
N ALA A 401 -33.88 -6.97 30.60
CA ALA A 401 -35.14 -7.38 30.00
C ALA A 401 -36.33 -6.50 30.43
N ALA A 402 -36.32 -5.96 31.65
CA ALA A 402 -37.42 -5.13 32.16
C ALA A 402 -37.47 -3.76 31.45
N ALA A 403 -36.30 -3.18 31.20
CA ALA A 403 -36.18 -1.92 30.48
C ALA A 403 -35.98 -2.09 28.95
N ALA A 404 -35.95 -3.34 28.47
CA ALA A 404 -35.66 -3.71 27.09
C ALA A 404 -34.43 -2.99 26.49
N THR A 405 -33.38 -2.80 27.28
CA THR A 405 -32.18 -2.04 26.90
C THR A 405 -30.92 -2.65 27.50
N PHE A 406 -29.77 -2.36 26.89
CA PHE A 406 -28.50 -2.64 27.53
C PHE A 406 -28.26 -1.68 28.69
N LYS A 407 -27.50 -2.15 29.69
CA LYS A 407 -27.04 -1.39 30.85
C LYS A 407 -25.59 -1.73 31.18
N VAL A 408 -24.91 -0.81 31.86
CA VAL A 408 -23.54 -1.02 32.35
C VAL A 408 -23.59 -1.60 33.75
N ALA A 409 -22.80 -2.64 34.01
CA ALA A 409 -22.57 -3.19 35.34
C ALA A 409 -21.60 -2.28 36.10
N LEU A 410 -22.10 -1.12 36.56
CA LEU A 410 -21.28 -0.17 37.31
C LEU A 410 -20.79 -0.78 38.62
N PRO A 411 -19.49 -0.65 38.96
CA PRO A 411 -19.00 -0.99 40.29
C PRO A 411 -19.73 -0.17 41.36
N ALA A 412 -19.96 -0.74 42.55
CA ALA A 412 -20.61 -0.05 43.66
C ALA A 412 -19.95 1.30 44.04
N ALA A 413 -18.64 1.45 43.76
CA ALA A 413 -17.86 2.68 44.00
C ALA A 413 -17.80 3.66 42.80
N ALA A 414 -18.54 3.40 41.72
CA ALA A 414 -18.53 4.18 40.48
C ALA A 414 -19.91 4.70 40.05
N ALA A 415 -20.95 4.50 40.87
CA ALA A 415 -22.22 5.16 40.67
C ALA A 415 -22.03 6.68 40.76
N PRO A 416 -22.55 7.49 39.80
CA PRO A 416 -22.58 8.93 39.97
C PRO A 416 -23.39 9.26 41.23
N PRO A 417 -23.02 10.31 42.00
CA PRO A 417 -23.90 10.78 43.06
C PRO A 417 -25.26 11.13 42.44
N LEU A 418 -26.33 10.63 43.05
CA LEU A 418 -27.71 10.89 42.67
C LEU A 418 -28.03 12.39 42.65
#